data_AF-A0A9P3FID1-F1
#
_entry.id   AF-A0A9P3FID1-F1
#
_cell.length_a   1.000
_cell.length_b   1.000
_cell.length_c   1.000
_cell.angle_alpha   90.00
_cell.angle_beta   90.00
_cell.angle_gamma   90.00
#
_symmetry.space_group_name_H-M   'P 1'
#
loop_
_entity.id
_entity.type
_entity.pdbx_description
1 polymer ?
#
loop_
_entity_poly.entity_id
_entity_poly.type
_entity_poly.pdbx_seq_one_letter_code
_entity_poly.pdbx_strand_id
1 'polypeptide(L)'
;MSPSATATDDPLFTQQEIPGKGKGLVANRSIPAGTLLISEEPLFTTESLQDADTIEKDLAAIVKALPKDGQRAFLSLHNNFKGEPNPFSNIVRSNGYPLGPSSGIGGIFPLVSRINHSCLPNAQHAWNSTQNRMLVHAVRPIEEDEELTLSYLNGGPSTTRQEILKQNFRFTCACELCSLSPQQLKISDVRLKRAQELDASIGDPKTVRNTPERALRDCRALLDIYEKEKVSDLRLPRLYYDAFQIVAMHSDAARAAAFARRARMSRTICEGKDSDEVENLLMLEKSPEKYENFGVTKRWKSKVGDGLTEEEEEKFEKWLWMEKS
;
A
#
# COMPACT_ATOMS: atom_id res chain seq x y z
N MET A 1 -24.30 24.15 10.53
CA MET A 1 -24.52 23.08 11.53
C MET A 1 -23.40 22.09 11.36
N SER A 2 -22.42 22.14 12.26
CA SER A 2 -21.24 21.26 12.23
C SER A 2 -21.64 19.88 12.76
N PRO A 3 -21.28 18.77 12.12
CA PRO A 3 -21.38 17.48 12.76
C PRO A 3 -20.22 17.36 13.75
N SER A 4 -20.58 17.42 15.03
CA SER A 4 -19.74 17.03 16.15
C SER A 4 -19.39 15.55 15.97
N ALA A 5 -18.13 15.28 15.63
CA ALA A 5 -17.56 13.97 15.88
C ALA A 5 -17.47 13.81 17.40
N THR A 6 -18.17 12.83 17.94
CA THR A 6 -18.00 12.36 19.31
C THR A 6 -16.56 11.89 19.47
N ALA A 7 -15.70 12.76 19.99
CA ALA A 7 -14.35 12.39 20.40
C ALA A 7 -14.48 11.35 21.51
N THR A 8 -14.04 10.13 21.24
CA THR A 8 -13.64 9.22 22.31
C THR A 8 -12.54 9.95 23.10
N ASP A 9 -12.74 10.18 24.40
CA ASP A 9 -11.82 10.92 25.29
C ASP A 9 -10.39 10.31 25.37
N ASP A 10 -10.17 9.17 24.73
CA ASP A 10 -8.89 8.51 24.59
C ASP A 10 -8.53 8.32 23.09
N PRO A 11 -7.62 9.14 22.53
CA PRO A 11 -7.21 9.03 21.13
C PRO A 11 -6.40 7.75 20.89
N LEU A 12 -6.53 7.14 19.70
CA LEU A 12 -5.80 5.91 19.33
C LEU A 12 -4.27 6.08 19.36
N PHE A 13 -3.80 7.28 19.03
CA PHE A 13 -2.38 7.61 18.97
C PHE A 13 -2.16 9.09 19.29
N THR A 14 -0.92 9.43 19.60
CA THR A 14 -0.47 10.80 19.84
C THR A 14 0.75 11.15 18.99
N GLN A 15 0.90 12.43 18.65
CA GLN A 15 2.11 12.90 17.98
C GLN A 15 3.22 13.11 18.99
N GLN A 16 4.41 12.57 18.72
CA GLN A 16 5.58 12.66 19.59
C GLN A 16 6.85 12.99 18.80
N GLU A 17 7.90 13.47 19.47
CA GLU A 17 9.23 13.55 18.88
C GLU A 17 9.89 12.16 18.96
N ILE A 18 10.29 11.63 17.82
CA ILE A 18 10.93 10.33 17.65
C ILE A 18 12.44 10.55 17.42
N PRO A 19 13.31 10.00 18.29
CA PRO A 19 14.74 10.15 18.17
C PRO A 19 15.25 9.80 16.76
N GLY A 20 15.90 10.77 16.11
CA GLY A 20 16.48 10.60 14.76
C GLY A 20 15.48 10.62 13.61
N LYS A 21 14.16 10.71 13.86
CA LYS A 21 13.12 10.79 12.81
C LYS A 21 12.31 12.10 12.84
N GLY A 22 12.45 12.90 13.90
CA GLY A 22 11.62 14.10 14.09
C GLY A 22 10.23 13.71 14.58
N LYS A 23 9.18 14.36 14.10
CA LYS A 23 7.82 14.06 14.57
C LYS A 23 7.31 12.72 14.02
N GLY A 24 6.65 11.94 14.87
CA GLY A 24 6.00 10.67 14.55
C GLY A 24 4.64 10.56 15.24
N LEU A 25 3.89 9.51 14.90
CA LEU A 25 2.65 9.12 15.60
C LEU A 25 2.88 7.81 16.35
N VAL A 26 2.48 7.75 17.62
CA VAL A 26 2.69 6.59 18.50
C VAL A 26 1.36 6.13 19.06
N ALA A 27 1.09 4.83 19.01
CA ALA A 27 -0.14 4.24 19.52
C ALA A 27 -0.23 4.40 21.05
N ASN A 28 -1.39 4.82 21.56
CA ASN A 28 -1.64 4.95 22.99
C ASN A 28 -2.20 3.67 23.62
N ARG A 29 -2.50 2.66 22.80
CA ARG A 29 -3.05 1.36 23.18
C ARG A 29 -2.87 0.38 22.02
N SER A 30 -3.08 -0.91 22.26
CA SER A 30 -3.08 -1.92 21.19
C SER A 30 -4.19 -1.62 20.15
N ILE A 31 -3.82 -1.64 18.87
CA ILE A 31 -4.70 -1.37 17.73
C ILE A 31 -4.76 -2.61 16.82
N PRO A 32 -5.96 -3.21 16.64
CA PRO A 32 -6.14 -4.33 15.72
C PRO A 32 -5.88 -3.96 14.25
N ALA A 33 -5.43 -4.94 13.46
CA ALA A 33 -5.37 -4.81 12.01
C ALA A 33 -6.76 -4.50 11.41
N GLY A 34 -6.79 -3.70 10.34
CA GLY A 34 -7.99 -3.20 9.69
C GLY A 34 -8.62 -1.97 10.36
N THR A 35 -8.08 -1.50 11.49
CA THR A 35 -8.57 -0.28 12.14
C THR A 35 -8.25 0.95 11.29
N LEU A 36 -9.25 1.80 11.04
CA LEU A 36 -9.06 3.12 10.44
C LEU A 36 -8.37 4.04 11.44
N LEU A 37 -7.13 4.44 11.14
CA LEU A 37 -6.29 5.29 11.97
C LEU A 37 -6.53 6.77 11.65
N ILE A 38 -6.46 7.13 10.37
CA ILE A 38 -6.58 8.51 9.90
C ILE A 38 -7.54 8.56 8.72
N SER A 39 -8.37 9.59 8.70
CA SER A 39 -9.13 9.99 7.52
C SER A 39 -9.00 11.52 7.43
N GLU A 40 -8.28 12.00 6.42
CA GLU A 40 -7.84 13.39 6.30
C GLU A 40 -8.14 13.94 4.89
N GLU A 41 -8.75 15.13 4.83
CA GLU A 41 -8.91 15.87 3.57
C GLU A 41 -7.59 16.53 3.17
N PRO A 42 -7.29 16.69 1.87
CA PRO A 42 -6.07 17.38 1.45
C PRO A 42 -6.14 18.85 1.89
N LEU A 43 -5.04 19.36 2.46
CA LEU A 43 -4.87 20.79 2.72
C LEU A 43 -4.92 21.59 1.42
N PHE A 44 -4.31 21.03 0.36
CA PHE A 44 -4.47 21.42 -1.04
C PHE A 44 -3.96 20.28 -1.95
N THR A 45 -4.30 20.35 -3.24
CA THR A 45 -3.81 19.41 -4.27
C THR A 45 -2.82 20.09 -5.22
N THR A 46 -2.03 19.29 -5.92
CA THR A 46 -1.07 19.79 -6.93
C THR A 46 -1.68 19.90 -8.33
N GLU A 47 -3.00 19.79 -8.46
CA GLU A 47 -3.69 19.75 -9.76
C GLU A 47 -3.45 21.04 -10.57
N SER A 48 -3.41 22.20 -9.90
CA SER A 48 -3.15 23.48 -10.56
C SER A 48 -1.67 23.76 -10.83
N LEU A 49 -0.75 22.88 -10.42
CA LEU A 49 0.70 23.09 -10.48
C LEU A 49 1.30 22.42 -11.73
N GLN A 50 1.08 23.02 -12.90
CA GLN A 50 1.46 22.42 -14.18
C GLN A 50 2.72 23.04 -14.82
N ASP A 51 3.07 24.27 -14.46
CA ASP A 51 4.19 25.01 -15.07
C ASP A 51 5.41 25.03 -14.16
N ALA A 52 6.46 24.32 -14.57
CA ALA A 52 7.70 24.16 -13.81
C ALA A 52 8.40 25.49 -13.48
N ASP A 53 8.24 26.52 -14.32
CA ASP A 53 8.89 27.82 -14.12
C ASP A 53 8.18 28.68 -13.05
N THR A 54 6.92 28.37 -12.75
CA THR A 54 6.06 29.16 -11.85
C THR A 54 5.62 28.41 -10.60
N ILE A 55 5.85 27.10 -10.49
CA ILE A 55 5.45 26.24 -9.36
C ILE A 55 5.71 26.86 -7.99
N GLU A 56 6.90 27.41 -7.72
CA GLU A 56 7.21 27.96 -6.39
C GLU A 56 6.37 29.19 -6.05
N LYS A 57 6.12 30.06 -7.05
CA LYS A 57 5.29 31.25 -6.90
C LYS A 57 3.82 30.86 -6.71
N ASP A 58 3.36 29.86 -7.45
CA ASP A 58 1.99 29.36 -7.36
C ASP A 58 1.74 28.69 -6.01
N LEU A 59 2.69 27.88 -5.52
CA LEU A 59 2.66 27.33 -4.17
C LEU A 59 2.62 28.43 -3.10
N ALA A 60 3.43 29.48 -3.25
CA ALA A 60 3.41 30.61 -2.33
C ALA A 60 2.01 31.28 -2.28
N ALA A 61 1.35 31.41 -3.43
CA ALA A 61 0.00 31.96 -3.54
C ALA A 61 -1.05 31.03 -2.89
N ILE A 62 -0.98 29.72 -3.16
CA ILE A 62 -1.85 28.70 -2.55
C ILE A 62 -1.72 28.75 -1.03
N VAL A 63 -0.49 28.69 -0.50
CA VAL A 63 -0.24 28.72 0.95
C VAL A 63 -0.75 30.01 1.56
N LYS A 64 -0.50 31.17 0.92
CA LYS A 64 -1.00 32.46 1.41
C LYS A 64 -2.53 32.52 1.50
N ALA A 65 -3.24 31.82 0.60
CA ALA A 65 -4.70 31.76 0.57
C ALA A 65 -5.31 30.82 1.64
N LEU A 66 -4.53 29.89 2.20
CA LEU A 66 -5.00 29.01 3.27
C LEU A 66 -5.37 29.81 4.54
N PRO A 67 -6.30 29.30 5.38
CA PRO A 67 -6.47 29.79 6.75
C PRO A 67 -5.16 29.78 7.54
N LYS A 68 -5.07 30.59 8.61
CA LYS A 68 -3.83 30.72 9.40
C LYS A 68 -3.37 29.40 10.01
N ASP A 69 -4.28 28.54 10.43
CA ASP A 69 -3.95 27.19 10.88
C ASP A 69 -3.40 26.32 9.75
N GLY A 70 -3.97 26.39 8.53
CA GLY A 70 -3.46 25.70 7.35
C GLY A 70 -2.06 26.16 6.94
N GLN A 71 -1.81 27.47 6.98
CA GLN A 71 -0.47 28.05 6.76
C GLN A 71 0.55 27.48 7.76
N ARG A 72 0.20 27.49 9.06
CA ARG A 72 1.05 26.93 10.12
C ARG A 72 1.28 25.44 9.94
N ALA A 73 0.22 24.68 9.62
CA ALA A 73 0.30 23.24 9.40
C ALA A 73 1.29 22.93 8.28
N PHE A 74 1.13 23.55 7.11
CA PHE A 74 2.03 23.37 5.97
C PHE A 74 3.48 23.76 6.27
N LEU A 75 3.70 24.96 6.84
CA LEU A 75 5.03 25.45 7.17
C LEU A 75 5.73 24.64 8.28
N SER A 76 4.97 23.87 9.06
CA SER A 76 5.49 22.96 10.08
C SER A 76 5.86 21.57 9.54
N LEU A 77 5.58 21.28 8.28
CA LEU A 77 5.95 20.01 7.64
C LEU A 77 7.46 19.91 7.45
N HIS A 78 7.95 18.68 7.40
CA HIS A 78 9.38 18.44 7.26
C HIS A 78 9.86 18.87 5.88
N ASN A 79 11.07 19.44 5.80
CA ASN A 79 11.69 19.80 4.53
C ASN A 79 13.06 19.13 4.44
N ASN A 80 13.14 18.05 3.65
CA ASN A 80 14.36 17.27 3.46
C ASN A 80 15.47 18.05 2.73
N PHE A 81 15.13 19.17 2.08
CA PHE A 81 16.03 19.98 1.23
C PHE A 81 16.19 21.41 1.81
N LYS A 82 16.24 21.50 3.13
CA LYS A 82 16.38 22.79 3.83
C LYS A 82 17.67 23.50 3.40
N GLY A 83 17.55 24.76 3.00
CA GLY A 83 18.67 25.57 2.52
C GLY A 83 18.87 25.53 1.00
N GLU A 84 18.19 24.64 0.29
CA GLU A 84 18.11 24.66 -1.18
C GLU A 84 17.03 25.68 -1.65
N PRO A 85 17.11 26.19 -2.89
CA PRO A 85 16.07 27.03 -3.49
C PRO A 85 14.69 26.36 -3.49
N ASN A 86 13.63 27.16 -3.63
CA ASN A 86 12.23 26.72 -3.73
C ASN A 86 11.72 25.97 -2.48
N PRO A 87 11.69 26.62 -1.31
CA PRO A 87 11.32 25.98 -0.04
C PRO A 87 9.91 25.37 -0.03
N PHE A 88 8.92 25.96 -0.70
CA PHE A 88 7.57 25.40 -0.74
C PHE A 88 7.53 24.12 -1.58
N SER A 89 8.18 24.14 -2.74
CA SER A 89 8.35 22.96 -3.58
C SER A 89 9.06 21.83 -2.83
N ASN A 90 10.06 22.16 -2.03
CA ASN A 90 10.80 21.18 -1.23
C ASN A 90 9.97 20.56 -0.09
N ILE A 91 9.08 21.34 0.54
CA ILE A 91 8.08 20.82 1.49
C ILE A 91 7.12 19.87 0.76
N VAL A 92 6.58 20.27 -0.40
CA VAL A 92 5.68 19.41 -1.19
C VAL A 92 6.38 18.11 -1.59
N ARG A 93 7.62 18.18 -2.09
CA ARG A 93 8.42 17.01 -2.45
C ARG A 93 8.64 16.05 -1.28
N SER A 94 8.72 16.57 -0.06
CA SER A 94 8.99 15.77 1.14
C SER A 94 7.72 15.13 1.73
N ASN A 95 6.52 15.65 1.40
CA ASN A 95 5.28 15.32 2.12
C ASN A 95 4.09 15.01 1.20
N GLY A 96 4.24 15.14 -0.12
CA GLY A 96 3.17 14.92 -1.09
C GLY A 96 2.84 13.45 -1.25
N TYR A 97 1.55 13.14 -1.25
CA TYR A 97 1.02 11.80 -1.51
C TYR A 97 0.26 11.76 -2.82
N PRO A 98 0.38 10.71 -3.64
CA PRO A 98 -0.41 10.58 -4.86
C PRO A 98 -1.89 10.40 -4.53
N LEU A 99 -2.77 11.03 -5.32
CA LEU A 99 -4.23 10.86 -5.21
C LEU A 99 -4.70 9.66 -6.02
N GLY A 100 -4.11 8.50 -5.73
CA GLY A 100 -4.39 7.22 -6.39
C GLY A 100 -3.19 6.63 -7.16
N PRO A 101 -3.20 5.32 -7.49
CA PRO A 101 -2.03 4.59 -7.98
C PRO A 101 -1.43 5.06 -9.31
N SER A 102 -2.20 5.77 -10.13
CA SER A 102 -1.77 6.27 -11.45
C SER A 102 -2.01 7.77 -11.62
N SER A 103 -2.26 8.48 -10.52
CA SER A 103 -2.51 9.91 -10.57
C SER A 103 -1.19 10.68 -10.65
N GLY A 104 -1.09 11.59 -11.62
CA GLY A 104 -0.05 12.63 -11.63
C GLY A 104 -0.32 13.75 -10.63
N ILE A 105 -1.47 13.74 -9.96
CA ILE A 105 -1.89 14.73 -8.98
C ILE A 105 -1.58 14.19 -7.58
N GLY A 106 -0.91 15.01 -6.78
CA GLY A 106 -0.69 14.77 -5.37
C GLY A 106 -1.53 15.66 -4.46
N GLY A 107 -1.53 15.35 -3.18
CA GLY A 107 -2.10 16.16 -2.11
C GLY A 107 -1.17 16.28 -0.92
N ILE A 108 -1.37 17.33 -0.13
CA ILE A 108 -0.69 17.54 1.15
C ILE A 108 -1.63 17.23 2.30
N PHE A 109 -1.19 16.36 3.20
CA PHE A 109 -2.00 15.80 4.29
C PHE A 109 -1.24 15.96 5.62
N PRO A 110 -1.40 17.09 6.33
CA PRO A 110 -0.52 17.43 7.44
C PRO A 110 -0.38 16.38 8.54
N LEU A 111 -1.43 15.64 8.86
CA LEU A 111 -1.39 14.58 9.85
C LEU A 111 -0.78 13.29 9.28
N VAL A 112 -1.16 12.86 8.07
CA VAL A 112 -0.56 11.68 7.41
C VAL A 112 0.94 11.88 7.16
N SER A 113 1.38 13.10 6.85
CA SER A 113 2.80 13.46 6.71
C SER A 113 3.62 13.35 8.02
N ARG A 114 2.99 13.03 9.15
CA ARG A 114 3.69 12.71 10.42
C ARG A 114 4.00 11.23 10.57
N ILE A 115 3.47 10.36 9.72
CA ILE A 115 3.75 8.93 9.81
C ILE A 115 5.10 8.64 9.17
N ASN A 116 6.07 8.15 9.95
CA ASN A 116 7.42 7.88 9.45
C ASN A 116 7.51 6.59 8.63
N HIS A 117 8.67 6.42 7.98
CA HIS A 117 8.96 5.23 7.19
C HIS A 117 9.36 4.01 8.04
N SER A 118 8.85 2.84 7.66
CA SER A 118 9.45 1.52 7.94
C SER A 118 9.45 0.67 6.66
N CYS A 119 10.51 -0.14 6.45
CA CYS A 119 10.52 -1.13 5.37
C CYS A 119 9.60 -2.33 5.66
N LEU A 120 9.18 -2.48 6.91
CA LEU A 120 8.14 -3.40 7.36
C LEU A 120 7.05 -2.56 8.07
N PRO A 121 6.19 -1.85 7.31
CA PRO A 121 5.23 -0.92 7.87
C PRO A 121 4.13 -1.63 8.65
N ASN A 122 3.48 -0.89 9.54
CA ASN A 122 2.31 -1.36 10.29
C ASN A 122 1.01 -0.65 9.89
N ALA A 123 1.09 0.35 9.01
CA ALA A 123 -0.04 1.02 8.41
C ALA A 123 0.10 1.11 6.88
N GLN A 124 -1.02 1.37 6.21
CA GLN A 124 -1.11 1.60 4.77
C GLN A 124 -2.03 2.78 4.49
N HIS A 125 -1.60 3.67 3.58
CA HIS A 125 -2.43 4.77 3.12
C HIS A 125 -3.17 4.40 1.82
N ALA A 126 -4.35 4.99 1.61
CA ALA A 126 -5.09 4.86 0.37
C ALA A 126 -5.96 6.10 0.13
N TRP A 127 -5.99 6.56 -1.11
CA TRP A 127 -6.85 7.67 -1.52
C TRP A 127 -8.26 7.16 -1.79
N ASN A 128 -9.25 7.70 -1.09
CA ASN A 128 -10.67 7.48 -1.38
C ASN A 128 -11.19 8.66 -2.19
N SER A 129 -11.34 8.47 -3.50
CA SER A 129 -11.81 9.51 -4.44
C SER A 129 -13.26 9.92 -4.20
N THR A 130 -14.11 8.98 -3.78
CA THR A 130 -15.54 9.22 -3.51
C THR A 130 -15.73 10.16 -2.32
N GLN A 131 -14.89 10.03 -1.29
CA GLN A 131 -14.90 10.88 -0.10
C GLN A 131 -13.94 12.08 -0.19
N ASN A 132 -13.05 12.11 -1.18
CA ASN A 132 -11.96 13.08 -1.30
C ASN A 132 -11.06 13.13 -0.06
N ARG A 133 -10.68 11.96 0.47
CA ARG A 133 -9.86 11.83 1.70
C ARG A 133 -8.74 10.80 1.54
N MET A 134 -7.61 11.07 2.19
CA MET A 134 -6.58 10.07 2.46
C MET A 134 -7.01 9.26 3.67
N LEU A 135 -7.12 7.94 3.50
CA LEU A 135 -7.38 6.99 4.55
C LEU A 135 -6.07 6.29 4.94
N VAL A 136 -5.89 6.02 6.23
CA VAL A 136 -4.78 5.20 6.73
C VAL A 136 -5.34 4.11 7.62
N HIS A 137 -5.02 2.85 7.33
CA HIS A 137 -5.44 1.70 8.12
C HIS A 137 -4.23 0.97 8.70
N ALA A 138 -4.40 0.39 9.89
CA ALA A 138 -3.44 -0.57 10.43
C ALA A 138 -3.48 -1.86 9.59
N VAL A 139 -2.33 -2.35 9.13
CA VAL A 139 -2.26 -3.58 8.30
C VAL A 139 -1.81 -4.82 9.07
N ARG A 140 -1.29 -4.62 10.28
CA ARG A 140 -1.01 -5.63 11.28
C ARG A 140 -1.35 -5.06 12.67
N PRO A 141 -1.45 -5.90 13.71
CA PRO A 141 -1.56 -5.38 15.08
C PRO A 141 -0.43 -4.38 15.36
N ILE A 142 -0.79 -3.29 16.03
CA ILE A 142 0.12 -2.24 16.51
C ILE A 142 0.02 -2.27 18.03
N GLU A 143 1.12 -2.50 18.72
CA GLU A 143 1.12 -2.52 20.18
C GLU A 143 1.06 -1.12 20.78
N GLU A 144 0.68 -1.02 22.06
CA GLU A 144 0.84 0.23 22.82
C GLU A 144 2.31 0.69 22.76
N ASP A 145 2.52 1.99 22.65
CA ASP A 145 3.83 2.63 22.47
C ASP A 145 4.57 2.29 21.15
N GLU A 146 3.96 1.52 20.23
CA GLU A 146 4.52 1.29 18.91
C GLU A 146 4.28 2.51 17.99
N GLU A 147 5.33 2.92 17.27
CA GLU A 147 5.24 3.98 16.25
C GLU A 147 4.42 3.50 15.05
N LEU A 148 3.44 4.30 14.62
CA LEU A 148 2.75 4.10 13.35
C LEU A 148 3.73 4.38 12.20
N THR A 149 3.78 3.49 11.21
CA THR A 149 4.72 3.61 10.09
C THR A 149 4.10 3.22 8.74
N LEU A 150 4.50 3.93 7.68
CA LEU A 150 4.17 3.65 6.28
C LEU A 150 5.42 3.19 5.52
N SER A 151 5.24 2.53 4.37
CA SER A 151 6.34 2.38 3.41
C SER A 151 6.36 3.57 2.45
N TYR A 152 7.53 4.18 2.26
CA TYR A 152 7.77 5.22 1.24
C TYR A 152 8.31 4.61 -0.06
N LEU A 153 8.36 3.28 -0.13
CA LEU A 153 9.03 2.49 -1.16
C LEU A 153 8.14 1.33 -1.62
N ASN A 154 8.49 0.77 -2.77
CA ASN A 154 7.86 -0.44 -3.32
C ASN A 154 8.57 -1.74 -2.88
N GLY A 155 9.37 -1.71 -1.82
CA GLY A 155 10.15 -2.86 -1.32
C GLY A 155 11.53 -3.02 -2.01
N GLY A 156 12.02 -4.27 -2.09
CA GLY A 156 13.32 -4.63 -2.67
C GLY A 156 14.45 -4.81 -1.64
N PRO A 157 15.67 -5.17 -2.06
CA PRO A 157 16.83 -5.37 -1.18
C PRO A 157 17.27 -4.12 -0.42
N SER A 158 17.92 -4.32 0.73
CA SER A 158 18.32 -3.27 1.66
C SER A 158 19.16 -2.17 1.02
N THR A 159 20.11 -2.53 0.15
CA THR A 159 20.96 -1.57 -0.57
C THR A 159 20.13 -0.61 -1.43
N THR A 160 19.21 -1.16 -2.22
CA THR A 160 18.30 -0.38 -3.07
C THR A 160 17.37 0.50 -2.22
N ARG A 161 16.79 -0.05 -1.15
CA ARG A 161 15.92 0.72 -0.24
C ARG A 161 16.68 1.90 0.37
N GLN A 162 17.87 1.67 0.89
CA GLN A 162 18.71 2.71 1.51
C GLN A 162 19.15 3.78 0.52
N GLU A 163 19.48 3.39 -0.71
CA GLU A 163 19.84 4.33 -1.76
C GLU A 163 18.68 5.28 -2.10
N ILE A 164 17.48 4.74 -2.35
CA ILE A 164 16.29 5.54 -2.65
C ILE A 164 15.96 6.48 -1.49
N LEU A 165 15.99 5.99 -0.24
CA LEU A 165 15.69 6.81 0.93
C LEU A 165 16.72 7.93 1.13
N LYS A 166 18.01 7.66 0.91
CA LYS A 166 19.05 8.70 0.97
C LYS A 166 18.89 9.74 -0.13
N GLN A 167 18.57 9.33 -1.35
CA GLN A 167 18.42 10.23 -2.49
C GLN A 167 17.16 11.11 -2.38
N ASN A 168 16.02 10.52 -2.00
CA ASN A 168 14.73 11.20 -2.05
C ASN A 168 14.29 11.80 -0.71
N PHE A 169 14.69 11.18 0.40
CA PHE A 169 14.24 11.55 1.75
C PHE A 169 15.38 11.92 2.70
N ARG A 170 16.64 11.85 2.25
CA ARG A 170 17.84 12.31 2.98
C ARG A 170 18.06 11.65 4.36
N PHE A 171 17.58 10.43 4.58
CA PHE A 171 17.83 9.68 5.81
C PHE A 171 18.32 8.25 5.53
N THR A 172 18.89 7.62 6.56
CA THR A 172 19.26 6.18 6.54
C THR A 172 18.24 5.42 7.39
N CYS A 173 17.60 4.41 6.83
CA CYS A 173 16.58 3.65 7.55
C CYS A 173 17.23 2.71 8.58
N ALA A 174 16.69 2.72 9.80
CA ALA A 174 17.08 1.83 10.90
C ALA A 174 15.89 1.03 11.44
N CYS A 175 14.86 0.78 10.61
CA CYS A 175 13.72 -0.06 11.00
C CYS A 175 14.15 -1.51 11.28
N GLU A 176 13.25 -2.29 11.88
CA GLU A 176 13.49 -3.69 12.25
C GLU A 176 14.09 -4.55 11.13
N LEU A 177 13.66 -4.34 9.88
CA LEU A 177 14.19 -5.07 8.73
C LEU A 177 15.60 -4.63 8.35
N CYS A 178 15.90 -3.33 8.42
CA CYS A 178 17.22 -2.77 8.09
C CYS A 178 18.24 -2.96 9.21
N SER A 179 17.77 -3.17 10.44
CA SER A 179 18.58 -3.36 11.65
C SER A 179 18.82 -4.83 11.99
N LEU A 180 18.39 -5.76 11.13
CA LEU A 180 18.75 -7.17 11.24
C LEU A 180 20.27 -7.38 11.26
N SER A 181 20.72 -8.48 11.87
CA SER A 181 22.14 -8.88 11.79
C SER A 181 22.57 -9.04 10.33
N PRO A 182 23.86 -8.81 9.98
CA PRO A 182 24.33 -8.90 8.60
C PRO A 182 23.96 -10.21 7.89
N GLN A 183 23.97 -11.33 8.62
CA GLN A 183 23.60 -12.64 8.10
C GLN A 183 22.09 -12.72 7.80
N GLN A 184 21.24 -12.29 8.73
CA GLN A 184 19.78 -12.29 8.53
C GLN A 184 19.36 -11.29 7.44
N LEU A 185 19.98 -10.11 7.40
CA LEU A 185 19.74 -9.11 6.38
C LEU A 185 20.10 -9.65 4.98
N LYS A 186 21.23 -10.35 4.85
CA LYS A 186 21.62 -10.99 3.58
C LYS A 186 20.61 -12.05 3.13
N ILE A 187 20.07 -12.84 4.07
CA ILE A 187 19.03 -13.83 3.76
C ILE A 187 17.74 -13.13 3.29
N SER A 188 17.31 -12.06 3.98
CA SER A 188 16.16 -11.25 3.56
C SER A 188 16.40 -10.64 2.17
N ASP A 189 17.58 -10.08 1.91
CA ASP A 189 17.90 -9.46 0.62
C ASP A 189 17.86 -10.44 -0.54
N VAL A 190 18.31 -11.68 -0.34
CA VAL A 190 18.17 -12.75 -1.35
C VAL A 190 16.69 -13.03 -1.63
N ARG A 191 15.84 -13.12 -0.61
CA ARG A 191 14.40 -13.32 -0.77
C ARG A 191 13.73 -12.13 -1.47
N LEU A 192 14.04 -10.91 -1.07
CA LEU A 192 13.44 -9.69 -1.64
C LEU A 192 13.91 -9.43 -3.08
N LYS A 193 15.15 -9.81 -3.42
CA LYS A 193 15.61 -9.82 -4.82
C LYS A 193 14.82 -10.84 -5.63
N ARG A 194 14.65 -12.05 -5.11
CA ARG A 194 13.83 -13.08 -5.77
C ARG A 194 12.37 -12.63 -5.93
N ALA A 195 11.83 -11.92 -4.96
CA ALA A 195 10.47 -11.37 -5.04
C ALA A 195 10.33 -10.39 -6.21
N GLN A 196 11.31 -9.52 -6.46
CA GLN A 196 11.30 -8.61 -7.61
C GLN A 196 11.37 -9.36 -8.95
N GLU A 197 12.18 -10.42 -9.04
CA GLU A 197 12.25 -11.25 -10.24
C GLU A 197 10.93 -11.99 -10.52
N LEU A 198 10.27 -12.47 -9.47
CA LEU A 198 8.96 -13.11 -9.56
C LEU A 198 7.89 -12.11 -9.98
N ASP A 199 7.82 -10.94 -9.35
CA ASP A 199 6.86 -9.87 -9.69
C ASP A 199 6.98 -9.46 -11.17
N ALA A 200 8.21 -9.29 -11.67
CA ALA A 200 8.45 -9.01 -13.09
C ALA A 200 8.02 -10.17 -14.02
N SER A 201 8.20 -11.43 -13.60
CA SER A 201 7.76 -12.62 -14.35
C SER A 201 6.23 -12.72 -14.41
N ILE A 202 5.55 -12.41 -13.29
CA ILE A 202 4.09 -12.40 -13.17
C ILE A 202 3.48 -11.29 -14.05
N GLY A 203 4.12 -10.12 -14.07
CA GLY A 203 3.70 -8.99 -14.89
C GLY A 203 3.93 -9.14 -16.40
N ASP A 204 4.62 -10.19 -16.87
CA ASP A 204 4.85 -10.43 -18.30
C ASP A 204 3.62 -11.07 -18.97
N PRO A 205 2.92 -10.36 -19.88
CA PRO A 205 1.71 -10.88 -20.54
C PRO A 205 1.96 -12.16 -21.34
N LYS A 206 3.19 -12.37 -21.85
CA LYS A 206 3.53 -13.59 -22.59
C LYS A 206 3.59 -14.79 -21.67
N THR A 207 4.18 -14.65 -20.49
CA THR A 207 4.22 -15.69 -19.45
C THR A 207 2.80 -16.03 -19.01
N VAL A 208 1.98 -15.04 -18.66
CA VAL A 208 0.57 -15.24 -18.26
C VAL A 208 -0.25 -15.95 -19.34
N ARG A 209 -0.07 -15.60 -20.62
CA ARG A 209 -0.85 -16.21 -21.71
C ARG A 209 -0.37 -17.61 -22.09
N ASN A 210 0.94 -17.80 -22.19
CA ASN A 210 1.51 -19.00 -22.82
C ASN A 210 1.83 -20.10 -21.81
N THR A 211 2.31 -19.73 -20.62
CA THR A 211 2.76 -20.64 -19.55
C THR A 211 2.10 -20.29 -18.21
N PRO A 212 0.76 -20.28 -18.13
CA PRO A 212 0.03 -19.81 -16.95
C PRO A 212 0.27 -20.67 -15.70
N GLU A 213 0.59 -21.96 -15.83
CA GLU A 213 1.00 -22.80 -14.71
C GLU A 213 2.31 -22.31 -14.09
N ARG A 214 3.22 -21.75 -14.90
CA ARG A 214 4.44 -21.11 -14.40
C ARG A 214 4.12 -19.79 -13.72
N ALA A 215 3.26 -18.96 -14.31
CA ALA A 215 2.83 -17.69 -13.71
C ALA A 215 2.19 -17.90 -12.33
N LEU A 216 1.31 -18.90 -12.20
CA LEU A 216 0.65 -19.23 -10.93
C LEU A 216 1.64 -19.79 -9.90
N ARG A 217 2.61 -20.61 -10.31
CA ARG A 217 3.72 -21.04 -9.42
C ARG A 217 4.60 -19.88 -8.98
N ASP A 218 4.86 -18.92 -9.87
CA ASP A 218 5.62 -17.72 -9.53
C ASP A 218 4.84 -16.88 -8.50
N CYS A 219 3.51 -16.78 -8.63
CA CYS A 219 2.65 -16.14 -7.62
C CYS A 219 2.73 -16.87 -6.27
N ARG A 220 2.65 -18.21 -6.25
CA ARG A 220 2.77 -18.99 -4.99
C ARG A 220 4.13 -18.78 -4.33
N ALA A 221 5.21 -18.84 -5.10
CA ALA A 221 6.56 -18.60 -4.60
C ALA A 221 6.74 -17.18 -4.06
N LEU A 222 6.06 -16.20 -4.65
CA LEU A 222 6.05 -14.82 -4.16
C LEU A 222 5.28 -14.69 -2.84
N LEU A 223 4.14 -15.38 -2.72
CA LEU A 223 3.37 -15.44 -1.47
C LEU A 223 4.21 -16.03 -0.33
N ASP A 224 4.90 -17.15 -0.57
CA ASP A 224 5.79 -17.77 0.42
C ASP A 224 6.90 -16.81 0.90
N ILE A 225 7.38 -15.93 0.01
CA ILE A 225 8.36 -14.89 0.38
C ILE A 225 7.69 -13.81 1.23
N TYR A 226 6.50 -13.34 0.83
CA TYR A 226 5.74 -12.34 1.57
C TYR A 226 5.40 -12.81 2.99
N GLU A 227 5.04 -14.08 3.19
CA GLU A 227 4.82 -14.65 4.51
C GLU A 227 6.11 -14.64 5.36
N LYS A 228 7.24 -15.06 4.78
CA LYS A 228 8.55 -15.08 5.47
C LYS A 228 9.08 -13.69 5.80
N GLU A 229 8.79 -12.71 4.95
CA GLU A 229 9.14 -11.30 5.12
C GLU A 229 8.05 -10.50 5.87
N LYS A 230 6.96 -11.16 6.28
CA LYS A 230 5.82 -10.59 7.01
C LYS A 230 5.14 -9.41 6.30
N VAL A 231 5.10 -9.43 4.97
CA VAL A 231 4.44 -8.40 4.17
C VAL A 231 2.94 -8.40 4.43
N SER A 232 2.41 -7.24 4.84
CA SER A 232 0.99 -7.05 5.18
C SER A 232 0.33 -5.87 4.45
N ASP A 233 1.10 -5.12 3.67
CA ASP A 233 0.64 -3.95 2.91
C ASP A 233 0.02 -4.34 1.56
N LEU A 234 -0.26 -3.33 0.71
CA LEU A 234 -0.95 -3.51 -0.59
C LEU A 234 -0.27 -4.48 -1.57
N ARG A 235 0.97 -4.90 -1.33
CA ARG A 235 1.61 -5.96 -2.12
C ARG A 235 0.87 -7.30 -2.03
N LEU A 236 0.31 -7.62 -0.87
CA LEU A 236 -0.43 -8.88 -0.67
C LEU A 236 -1.75 -8.95 -1.46
N PRO A 237 -2.69 -7.98 -1.36
CA PRO A 237 -3.90 -8.01 -2.19
C PRO A 237 -3.61 -7.92 -3.68
N ARG A 238 -2.56 -7.17 -4.08
CA ARG A 238 -2.09 -7.12 -5.47
C ARG A 238 -1.71 -8.51 -5.99
N LEU A 239 -0.93 -9.28 -5.23
CA LEU A 239 -0.52 -10.62 -5.62
C LEU A 239 -1.72 -11.56 -5.84
N TYR A 240 -2.71 -11.52 -4.95
CA TYR A 240 -3.93 -12.30 -5.15
C TYR A 240 -4.73 -11.83 -6.36
N TYR A 241 -4.73 -10.53 -6.65
CA TYR A 241 -5.34 -9.99 -7.86
C TYR A 241 -4.60 -10.44 -9.13
N ASP A 242 -3.26 -10.46 -9.13
CA ASP A 242 -2.47 -11.00 -10.26
C ASP A 242 -2.81 -12.48 -10.51
N ALA A 243 -2.91 -13.28 -9.44
CA ALA A 243 -3.34 -14.69 -9.53
C ALA A 243 -4.77 -14.83 -10.08
N PHE A 244 -5.70 -13.97 -9.64
CA PHE A 244 -7.05 -13.87 -10.19
C PHE A 244 -7.03 -13.60 -11.70
N GLN A 245 -6.27 -12.59 -12.16
CA GLN A 245 -6.20 -12.21 -13.56
C GLN A 245 -5.64 -13.35 -14.43
N ILE A 246 -4.65 -14.09 -13.93
CA ILE A 246 -4.08 -15.27 -14.60
C ILE A 246 -5.18 -16.32 -14.82
N VAL A 247 -5.87 -16.75 -13.77
CA VAL A 247 -6.84 -17.86 -13.89
C VAL A 247 -8.11 -17.44 -14.63
N ALA A 248 -8.56 -16.19 -14.48
CA ALA A 248 -9.70 -15.62 -15.19
C ALA A 248 -9.46 -15.58 -16.70
N MET A 249 -8.25 -15.21 -17.15
CA MET A 249 -7.86 -15.24 -18.56
C MET A 249 -8.09 -16.62 -19.22
N HIS A 250 -7.94 -17.69 -18.43
CA HIS A 250 -8.03 -19.08 -18.87
C HIS A 250 -9.38 -19.75 -18.56
N SER A 251 -10.42 -18.95 -18.31
CA SER A 251 -11.81 -19.35 -18.01
C SER A 251 -12.01 -20.11 -16.70
N ASP A 252 -11.09 -20.07 -15.74
CA ASP A 252 -11.24 -20.76 -14.46
C ASP A 252 -12.02 -19.90 -13.45
N ALA A 253 -13.34 -19.86 -13.60
CA ALA A 253 -14.21 -19.07 -12.73
C ALA A 253 -14.16 -19.53 -11.25
N ALA A 254 -13.95 -20.82 -10.99
CA ALA A 254 -13.86 -21.36 -9.63
C ALA A 254 -12.66 -20.77 -8.87
N ARG A 255 -11.45 -20.86 -9.44
CA ARG A 255 -10.27 -20.26 -8.79
C ARG A 255 -10.27 -18.75 -8.85
N ALA A 256 -10.83 -18.15 -9.91
CA ALA A 256 -10.95 -16.71 -10.01
C ALA A 256 -11.78 -16.16 -8.84
N ALA A 257 -12.94 -16.76 -8.54
CA ALA A 257 -13.75 -16.37 -7.38
C ALA A 257 -12.96 -16.47 -6.06
N ALA A 258 -12.20 -17.55 -5.86
CA ALA A 258 -11.39 -17.76 -4.66
C ALA A 258 -10.25 -16.72 -4.53
N PHE A 259 -9.52 -16.43 -5.61
CA PHE A 259 -8.47 -15.41 -5.59
C PHE A 259 -9.03 -13.99 -5.43
N ALA A 260 -10.16 -13.68 -6.06
CA ALA A 260 -10.85 -12.42 -5.86
C ALA A 260 -11.28 -12.24 -4.39
N ARG A 261 -11.76 -13.30 -3.73
CA ARG A 261 -12.06 -13.29 -2.29
C ARG A 261 -10.82 -13.03 -1.44
N ARG A 262 -9.69 -13.72 -1.70
CA ARG A 262 -8.41 -13.51 -0.98
C ARG A 262 -7.89 -12.08 -1.17
N ALA A 263 -7.95 -11.56 -2.39
CA ALA A 263 -7.61 -10.18 -2.71
C ALA A 263 -8.52 -9.20 -1.96
N ARG A 264 -9.84 -9.41 -1.98
CA ARG A 264 -10.81 -8.56 -1.28
C ARG A 264 -10.57 -8.52 0.21
N MET A 265 -10.39 -9.68 0.84
CA MET A 265 -10.18 -9.79 2.29
C MET A 265 -8.93 -9.03 2.74
N SER A 266 -7.81 -9.20 2.02
CA SER A 266 -6.56 -8.48 2.32
C SER A 266 -6.63 -6.98 1.95
N ARG A 267 -7.30 -6.61 0.85
CA ARG A 267 -7.53 -5.20 0.48
C ARG A 267 -8.41 -4.48 1.51
N THR A 268 -9.43 -5.15 2.05
CA THR A 268 -10.31 -4.59 3.11
C THR A 268 -9.52 -4.18 4.34
N ILE A 269 -8.47 -4.91 4.71
CA ILE A 269 -7.58 -4.55 5.82
C ILE A 269 -6.78 -3.28 5.49
N CYS A 270 -6.29 -3.15 4.27
CA CYS A 270 -5.46 -2.03 3.83
C CYS A 270 -6.25 -0.72 3.62
N GLU A 271 -7.50 -0.85 3.20
CA GLU A 271 -8.28 0.26 2.61
C GLU A 271 -9.63 0.52 3.25
N GLY A 272 -10.09 -0.39 4.11
CA GLY A 272 -11.43 -0.37 4.64
C GLY A 272 -12.46 -0.94 3.66
N LYS A 273 -13.63 -1.26 4.20
CA LYS A 273 -14.75 -1.87 3.45
C LYS A 273 -15.40 -0.95 2.42
N ASP A 274 -15.24 0.36 2.58
CA ASP A 274 -15.88 1.40 1.75
C ASP A 274 -14.96 1.84 0.58
N SER A 275 -13.93 1.05 0.25
CA SER A 275 -13.07 1.27 -0.91
C SER A 275 -13.72 0.76 -2.19
N ASP A 276 -13.65 1.58 -3.25
CA ASP A 276 -14.14 1.23 -4.58
C ASP A 276 -13.50 -0.08 -5.10
N GLU A 277 -12.24 -0.34 -4.76
CA GLU A 277 -11.59 -1.61 -5.12
C GLU A 277 -12.20 -2.79 -4.36
N VAL A 278 -12.50 -2.63 -3.07
CA VAL A 278 -13.09 -3.72 -2.28
C VAL A 278 -14.47 -4.07 -2.83
N GLU A 279 -15.25 -3.09 -3.28
CA GLU A 279 -16.51 -3.31 -3.97
C GLU A 279 -16.32 -3.99 -5.34
N ASN A 280 -15.35 -3.54 -6.13
CA ASN A 280 -14.99 -4.18 -7.40
C ASN A 280 -14.61 -5.65 -7.22
N LEU A 281 -13.74 -5.96 -6.25
CA LEU A 281 -13.33 -7.33 -5.94
C LEU A 281 -14.49 -8.18 -5.42
N LEU A 282 -15.47 -7.60 -4.70
CA LEU A 282 -16.70 -8.31 -4.32
C LEU A 282 -17.55 -8.68 -5.53
N MET A 283 -17.62 -7.79 -6.52
CA MET A 283 -18.31 -8.06 -7.77
C MET A 283 -17.60 -9.16 -8.57
N LEU A 284 -16.27 -9.12 -8.66
CA LEU A 284 -15.46 -10.13 -9.34
C LEU A 284 -15.44 -11.48 -8.62
N GLU A 285 -15.54 -11.51 -7.29
CA GLU A 285 -15.71 -12.74 -6.50
C GLU A 285 -17.02 -13.46 -6.88
N LYS A 286 -18.12 -12.71 -7.05
CA LYS A 286 -19.44 -13.25 -7.40
C LYS A 286 -19.57 -13.58 -8.89
N SER A 287 -18.89 -12.84 -9.74
CA SER A 287 -19.00 -12.94 -11.20
C SER A 287 -17.67 -12.64 -11.88
N PRO A 288 -16.70 -13.58 -11.82
CA PRO A 288 -15.39 -13.42 -12.47
C PRO A 288 -15.47 -13.10 -13.96
N GLU A 289 -16.55 -13.50 -14.63
CA GLU A 289 -16.80 -13.27 -16.05
C GLU A 289 -16.97 -11.79 -16.42
N LYS A 290 -17.19 -10.93 -15.43
CA LYS A 290 -17.24 -9.47 -15.63
C LYS A 290 -15.85 -8.84 -15.77
N TYR A 291 -14.79 -9.58 -15.47
CA TYR A 291 -13.43 -9.13 -15.75
C TYR A 291 -13.19 -9.05 -17.25
N GLU A 292 -12.67 -7.92 -17.73
CA GLU A 292 -12.50 -7.61 -19.15
C GLU A 292 -11.74 -8.68 -19.95
N ASN A 293 -10.75 -9.33 -19.33
CA ASN A 293 -9.91 -10.33 -19.97
C ASN A 293 -10.36 -11.77 -19.65
N PHE A 294 -11.54 -11.96 -19.06
CA PHE A 294 -12.05 -13.29 -18.78
C PHE A 294 -12.24 -14.09 -20.08
N GLY A 295 -11.79 -15.34 -20.07
CA GLY A 295 -12.09 -16.30 -21.13
C GLY A 295 -11.39 -16.06 -22.48
N VAL A 296 -10.32 -15.26 -22.50
CA VAL A 296 -9.39 -15.14 -23.64
C VAL A 296 -8.92 -16.52 -24.11
N THR A 297 -8.72 -17.46 -23.17
CA THR A 297 -8.58 -18.88 -23.47
C THR A 297 -9.49 -19.72 -22.57
N LYS A 298 -9.63 -21.01 -22.90
CA LYS A 298 -10.50 -21.97 -22.20
C LYS A 298 -9.73 -23.11 -21.52
N ARG A 299 -8.43 -22.91 -21.23
CA ARG A 299 -7.54 -23.98 -20.72
C ARG A 299 -8.06 -24.66 -19.45
N TRP A 300 -8.68 -23.89 -18.57
CA TRP A 300 -9.11 -24.34 -17.24
C TRP A 300 -10.58 -24.03 -16.98
N LYS A 301 -11.39 -24.11 -18.04
CA LYS A 301 -12.80 -23.74 -18.00
C LYS A 301 -13.53 -24.42 -16.83
N SER A 302 -14.03 -23.60 -15.90
CA SER A 302 -14.83 -24.01 -14.74
C SER A 302 -15.93 -22.99 -14.48
N LYS A 303 -16.85 -23.28 -13.56
CA LYS A 303 -17.87 -22.35 -13.05
C LYS A 303 -17.57 -22.00 -11.60
N VAL A 304 -18.08 -20.86 -11.15
CA VAL A 304 -18.10 -20.52 -9.71
C VAL A 304 -18.78 -21.66 -8.95
N GLY A 305 -18.09 -22.20 -7.94
CA GLY A 305 -18.57 -23.33 -7.13
C GLY A 305 -18.07 -24.72 -7.56
N ASP A 306 -17.42 -24.88 -8.72
CA ASP A 306 -16.86 -26.18 -9.16
C ASP A 306 -15.59 -26.60 -8.36
N GLY A 307 -15.14 -25.78 -7.40
CA GLY A 307 -13.91 -25.96 -6.63
C GLY A 307 -14.07 -26.68 -5.29
N LEU A 308 -12.97 -26.76 -4.52
CA LEU A 308 -13.02 -27.21 -3.12
C LEU A 308 -13.50 -26.08 -2.20
N THR A 309 -14.10 -26.44 -1.08
CA THR A 309 -14.40 -25.51 0.01
C THR A 309 -13.18 -25.32 0.91
N GLU A 310 -13.14 -24.21 1.64
CA GLU A 310 -12.07 -23.93 2.62
C GLU A 310 -12.13 -24.83 3.88
N GLU A 311 -13.08 -25.79 3.96
CA GLU A 311 -13.23 -26.71 5.09
C GLU A 311 -12.03 -27.67 5.24
N GLU A 312 -11.37 -28.01 4.12
CA GLU A 312 -10.14 -28.81 4.08
C GLU A 312 -8.97 -27.94 3.60
N GLU A 313 -8.49 -27.03 4.46
CA GLU A 313 -7.52 -25.97 4.12
C GLU A 313 -6.32 -26.45 3.29
N GLU A 314 -5.67 -27.56 3.67
CA GLU A 314 -4.51 -28.07 2.91
C GLU A 314 -4.89 -28.48 1.48
N LYS A 315 -6.01 -29.18 1.30
CA LYS A 315 -6.47 -29.60 -0.02
C LYS A 315 -6.96 -28.41 -0.83
N PHE A 316 -7.61 -27.46 -0.18
CA PHE A 316 -8.03 -26.20 -0.80
C PHE A 316 -6.83 -25.42 -1.33
N GLU A 317 -5.78 -25.24 -0.53
CA GLU A 317 -4.57 -24.54 -0.97
C GLU A 317 -3.88 -25.26 -2.14
N LYS A 318 -3.71 -26.58 -2.05
CA LYS A 318 -3.16 -27.36 -3.17
C LYS A 318 -4.00 -27.21 -4.44
N TRP A 319 -5.32 -27.26 -4.33
CA TRP A 319 -6.22 -27.03 -5.45
C TRP A 319 -6.09 -25.60 -5.99
N LEU A 320 -6.14 -24.58 -5.14
CA LEU A 320 -6.12 -23.16 -5.50
C LEU A 320 -4.85 -22.82 -6.30
N TRP A 321 -3.71 -23.36 -5.88
CA TRP A 321 -2.41 -23.11 -6.50
C TRP A 321 -1.99 -24.14 -7.56
N MET A 322 -2.87 -25.09 -7.88
CA MET A 322 -2.62 -26.20 -8.83
C MET A 322 -1.38 -27.03 -8.47
N GLU A 323 -1.16 -27.24 -7.18
CA GLU A 323 -0.11 -28.10 -6.66
C GLU A 323 -0.52 -29.57 -6.75
N LYS A 324 0.46 -30.46 -6.92
CA LYS A 324 0.20 -31.90 -6.91
C LYS A 324 -0.14 -32.35 -5.49
N SER A 325 -1.21 -33.13 -5.35
CA SER A 325 -1.65 -33.74 -4.09
C SER A 325 -0.55 -34.52 -3.38
#